data_AF-A0A935JAU2-F1
#
_entry.id   AF-A0A935JAU2-F1
#
_cell.length_a   1.000
_cell.length_b   1.000
_cell.length_c   1.000
_cell.angle_alpha   90.00
_cell.angle_beta   90.00
_cell.angle_gamma   90.00
#
_symmetry.space_group_name_H-M   'P 1'
#
loop_
_entity.id
_entity.type
_entity.pdbx_description
1 polymer ?
#
loop_
_entity_poly.entity_id
_entity_poly.type
_entity_poly.pdbx_seq_one_letter_code
_entity_poly.pdbx_strand_id
1 'polypeptide(L)'
;MKRRDFLATSAILSLLAASPADAAKKAAAKKPAAKSTSRSAKGKPAAASSAEHAAPQTETHNVISLPEEPAAQWRTYDILSTIALKQVNGKARLWLPLAQYKDTPWERSLGHNWQGNFENAGIYRDPVAEMEVFYADWTEGIANPQLQLTSQVATQDRHFDITRRGAVAERTEVLRRCLQSTKLVPNDGIVRTTAERAIGRIKDPVARGKAIYDWVVENATYDPQMKSVGNSNIGSMLESNNLSGRSADIALLFVGLCRSIGIPARPVFGLRTDSSRLFGSLGAGGNLSTDQHCRAEFYTPGYGWIPVEPSDVRKAILDERLSNGDPKLTVLKKLLFGFWEMNWISFNVAQDVSLRGSIGQSLPFLVYPVVETVDGRFDSLDTNRVGFQVSANRIE
;
A
#
# COMPACT_ATOMS: atom_id res chain seq x y z
N MET A 1 -30.26 -25.61 46.47
CA MET A 1 -30.30 -24.85 47.75
C MET A 1 -29.26 -25.44 48.70
N LYS A 2 -28.62 -24.61 49.56
CA LYS A 2 -27.49 -24.96 50.47
C LYS A 2 -26.22 -25.37 49.67
N ARG A 3 -25.08 -24.67 49.63
CA ARG A 3 -24.45 -23.56 50.40
C ARG A 3 -23.69 -23.98 51.68
N ARG A 4 -22.47 -23.42 51.81
CA ARG A 4 -21.40 -23.59 52.82
C ARG A 4 -20.30 -24.59 52.49
N ASP A 5 -19.00 -24.39 52.71
CA ASP A 5 -18.07 -23.24 52.99
C ASP A 5 -17.00 -23.76 53.98
N PHE A 6 -15.69 -23.70 53.67
CA PHE A 6 -14.50 -23.71 54.58
C PHE A 6 -13.26 -23.61 53.63
N LEU A 7 -12.37 -22.61 53.65
CA LEU A 7 -11.37 -22.16 54.65
C LEU A 7 -10.20 -23.15 54.88
N ALA A 8 -8.93 -22.77 55.12
CA ALA A 8 -8.08 -21.62 54.71
C ALA A 8 -6.68 -21.69 55.38
N THR A 9 -5.58 -21.45 54.63
CA THR A 9 -4.18 -21.11 55.10
C THR A 9 -3.36 -20.64 53.87
N SER A 10 -2.48 -19.63 53.83
CA SER A 10 -1.40 -19.13 54.74
C SER A 10 -0.17 -20.07 54.77
N ALA A 11 1.11 -19.68 54.78
CA ALA A 11 1.87 -18.40 54.89
C ALA A 11 3.35 -18.65 54.37
N ILE A 12 4.38 -17.76 54.32
CA ILE A 12 4.60 -16.30 54.55
C ILE A 12 5.95 -15.83 53.92
N LEU A 13 6.25 -14.51 53.93
CA LEU A 13 7.50 -13.72 53.67
C LEU A 13 8.80 -14.32 53.03
N SER A 14 9.47 -13.45 52.26
CA SER A 14 10.88 -13.04 52.50
C SER A 14 11.14 -11.61 51.98
N LEU A 15 12.13 -10.89 52.54
CA LEU A 15 12.37 -9.44 52.36
C LEU A 15 13.85 -9.08 52.61
N LEU A 16 14.23 -7.79 52.39
CA LEU A 16 15.56 -7.14 52.59
C LEU A 16 16.58 -7.32 51.43
N ALA A 17 17.50 -6.37 51.14
CA ALA A 17 17.57 -4.91 51.41
C ALA A 17 18.75 -4.25 50.62
N ALA A 18 18.85 -2.91 50.72
CA ALA A 18 20.04 -2.04 50.56
C ALA A 18 20.27 -1.27 49.23
N SER A 19 20.96 -0.13 49.40
CA SER A 19 21.34 0.97 48.48
C SER A 19 22.46 1.77 49.23
N PRO A 20 22.94 2.99 48.87
CA PRO A 20 22.65 3.88 47.73
C PRO A 20 23.95 4.53 47.13
N ALA A 21 23.83 5.78 46.63
CA ALA A 21 24.88 6.73 46.23
C ALA A 21 25.54 6.51 44.84
N ASP A 22 26.02 7.53 44.13
CA ASP A 22 26.28 8.92 44.56
C ASP A 22 25.87 10.00 43.53
N ALA A 23 25.85 11.28 43.93
CA ALA A 23 25.48 12.40 43.05
C ALA A 23 26.22 13.72 43.37
N ALA A 24 26.82 14.36 42.35
CA ALA A 24 27.55 15.62 42.48
C ALA A 24 26.95 16.74 41.59
N LYS A 25 27.05 18.00 42.05
CA LYS A 25 26.51 19.20 41.38
C LYS A 25 27.57 20.29 41.19
N LYS A 26 27.40 21.05 40.10
CA LYS A 26 27.75 22.48 39.90
C LYS A 26 29.05 23.04 40.53
N ALA A 27 29.88 23.63 39.67
CA ALA A 27 30.46 24.95 39.93
C ALA A 27 30.51 25.76 38.63
N ALA A 28 30.44 27.10 38.73
CA ALA A 28 30.63 28.02 37.62
C ALA A 28 31.52 29.19 38.09
N ALA A 29 32.45 29.64 37.25
CA ALA A 29 33.38 30.73 37.54
C ALA A 29 33.28 31.85 36.49
N LYS A 30 33.58 33.09 36.89
CA LYS A 30 33.39 34.31 36.08
C LYS A 30 34.69 34.77 35.40
N LYS A 31 34.53 35.58 34.35
CA LYS A 31 35.58 36.46 33.79
C LYS A 31 36.19 37.38 34.87
N PRO A 32 37.40 37.91 34.61
CA PRO A 32 37.55 39.37 34.52
C PRO A 32 37.97 39.82 33.10
N ALA A 33 38.03 41.13 32.86
CA ALA A 33 38.39 41.72 31.56
C ALA A 33 39.08 43.09 31.70
N ALA A 34 40.04 43.36 30.80
CA ALA A 34 40.68 44.64 30.51
C ALA A 34 40.97 44.66 28.98
N LYS A 35 40.67 45.70 28.18
CA LYS A 35 41.21 47.07 28.15
C LYS A 35 42.71 47.12 27.76
N SER A 36 43.16 47.91 26.79
CA SER A 36 42.43 48.82 25.87
C SER A 36 43.32 49.38 24.73
N THR A 37 42.68 49.98 23.70
CA THR A 37 43.22 51.03 22.79
C THR A 37 44.36 50.63 21.82
N SER A 38 44.59 51.28 20.66
CA SER A 38 44.14 52.62 20.19
C SER A 38 44.00 52.76 18.65
N ARG A 39 43.19 53.75 18.22
CA ARG A 39 43.34 54.73 17.09
C ARG A 39 43.92 54.34 15.69
N SER A 40 43.58 55.00 14.57
CA SER A 40 42.37 55.75 14.11
C SER A 40 42.57 56.38 12.70
N ALA A 41 41.62 56.23 11.78
CA ALA A 41 41.37 57.16 10.65
C ALA A 41 39.92 56.96 10.14
N LYS A 42 38.97 57.85 10.43
CA LYS A 42 38.63 59.12 9.74
C LYS A 42 37.97 58.96 8.34
N GLY A 43 36.65 58.78 8.35
CA GLY A 43 35.70 59.26 7.33
C GLY A 43 34.62 60.10 8.02
N LYS A 44 33.95 61.02 7.31
CA LYS A 44 32.88 61.91 7.84
C LYS A 44 31.61 61.81 6.94
N PRO A 45 30.45 62.38 7.31
CA PRO A 45 29.29 61.57 7.65
C PRO A 45 28.17 61.59 6.60
N ALA A 46 27.28 60.59 6.66
CA ALA A 46 25.96 60.61 6.04
C ALA A 46 24.87 60.54 7.13
N ALA A 47 23.63 60.92 6.79
CA ALA A 47 22.55 61.09 7.75
C ALA A 47 22.06 59.78 8.40
N ALA A 48 21.55 59.88 9.63
CA ALA A 48 20.95 58.76 10.33
C ALA A 48 19.54 58.47 9.78
N SER A 49 19.32 57.23 9.32
CA SER A 49 17.99 56.65 9.15
C SER A 49 17.73 55.71 10.34
N SER A 50 16.66 55.93 11.08
CA SER A 50 16.27 55.10 12.22
C SER A 50 15.77 53.73 11.73
N ALA A 51 16.55 52.68 11.95
CA ALA A 51 16.13 51.31 11.69
C ALA A 51 15.18 50.84 12.81
N GLU A 52 13.87 50.97 12.60
CA GLU A 52 12.87 50.37 13.46
C GLU A 52 13.13 48.86 13.60
N HIS A 53 13.34 48.40 14.84
CA HIS A 53 13.42 46.98 15.12
C HIS A 53 12.00 46.43 15.09
N ALA A 54 11.61 45.82 13.96
CA ALA A 54 10.38 45.04 13.88
C ALA A 54 10.38 44.00 15.01
N ALA A 55 9.45 44.13 15.95
CA ALA A 55 9.27 43.16 17.02
C ALA A 55 8.94 41.79 16.39
N PRO A 56 9.43 40.67 16.95
CA PRO A 56 9.12 39.35 16.43
C PRO A 56 7.61 39.13 16.49
N GLN A 57 6.98 39.02 15.31
CA GLN A 57 5.56 38.77 15.19
C GLN A 57 5.24 37.45 15.88
N THR A 58 4.56 37.56 17.01
CA THR A 58 4.17 36.40 17.82
C THR A 58 2.91 35.84 17.19
N GLU A 59 3.06 34.91 16.24
CA GLU A 59 1.93 34.20 15.66
C GLU A 59 1.12 33.55 16.78
N THR A 60 -0.10 34.05 16.98
CA THR A 60 -1.03 33.50 17.96
C THR A 60 -1.68 32.27 17.36
N HIS A 61 -0.93 31.16 17.36
CA HIS A 61 -1.45 29.85 16.94
C HIS A 61 -2.69 29.50 17.75
N ASN A 62 -3.87 29.71 17.17
CA ASN A 62 -5.14 29.36 17.77
C ASN A 62 -5.20 27.83 17.92
N VAL A 63 -5.20 27.34 19.15
CA VAL A 63 -5.21 25.89 19.47
C VAL A 63 -6.53 25.20 19.06
N ILE A 64 -7.43 25.93 18.40
CA ILE A 64 -8.75 25.50 17.91
C ILE A 64 -8.77 25.40 16.37
N SER A 65 -7.91 26.15 15.66
CA SER A 65 -7.73 25.98 14.22
C SER A 65 -6.81 24.80 13.96
N LEU A 66 -7.40 23.65 13.61
CA LEU A 66 -6.67 22.60 12.91
C LEU A 66 -6.01 23.19 11.65
N PRO A 67 -4.79 22.76 11.28
CA PRO A 67 -4.20 23.18 10.01
C PRO A 67 -5.14 22.80 8.86
N GLU A 68 -5.36 23.75 7.95
CA GLU A 68 -6.18 23.54 6.76
C GLU A 68 -5.59 22.40 5.93
N GLU A 69 -6.45 21.54 5.38
CA GLU A 69 -6.00 20.35 4.66
C GLU A 69 -5.20 20.77 3.41
N PRO A 70 -3.97 20.26 3.20
CA PRO A 70 -3.15 20.69 2.08
C PRO A 70 -3.90 20.44 0.76
N ALA A 71 -4.03 21.50 -0.05
CA ALA A 71 -4.85 21.50 -1.25
C ALA A 71 -4.52 20.30 -2.17
N ALA A 72 -5.57 19.66 -2.69
CA ALA A 72 -5.52 18.37 -3.37
C ALA A 72 -4.49 18.32 -4.52
N GLN A 73 -3.34 17.69 -4.28
CA GLN A 73 -2.22 17.62 -5.23
C GLN A 73 -2.41 16.46 -6.21
N TRP A 74 -3.36 16.61 -7.13
CA TRP A 74 -3.55 15.68 -8.23
C TRP A 74 -2.36 15.70 -9.20
N ARG A 75 -1.92 14.51 -9.61
CA ARG A 75 -0.87 14.25 -10.59
C ARG A 75 -1.48 13.42 -11.71
N THR A 76 -1.40 13.90 -12.95
CA THR A 76 -1.90 13.15 -14.12
C THR A 76 -0.77 12.34 -14.73
N TYR A 77 -1.05 11.11 -15.16
CA TYR A 77 -0.12 10.23 -15.83
C TYR A 77 -0.74 9.69 -17.12
N ASP A 78 0.00 9.76 -18.23
CA ASP A 78 -0.25 8.94 -19.42
C ASP A 78 0.52 7.63 -19.25
N ILE A 79 -0.22 6.54 -19.05
CA ILE A 79 0.32 5.17 -18.97
C ILE A 79 0.23 4.50 -20.33
N LEU A 80 1.37 4.36 -21.00
CA LEU A 80 1.50 3.72 -22.30
C LEU A 80 1.82 2.23 -22.13
N SER A 81 0.86 1.37 -22.45
CA SER A 81 1.03 -0.08 -22.53
C SER A 81 1.21 -0.53 -23.98
N THR A 82 2.29 -1.24 -24.28
CA THR A 82 2.55 -1.87 -25.58
C THR A 82 2.66 -3.38 -25.41
N ILE A 83 1.94 -4.14 -26.24
CA ILE A 83 1.96 -5.61 -26.26
C ILE A 83 2.18 -6.08 -27.69
N ALA A 84 3.19 -6.92 -27.90
CA ALA A 84 3.44 -7.62 -29.16
C ALA A 84 3.51 -9.13 -28.90
N LEU A 85 2.58 -9.89 -29.48
CA LEU A 85 2.49 -11.34 -29.34
C LEU A 85 3.34 -12.03 -30.40
N LYS A 86 3.99 -13.11 -30.01
CA LYS A 86 4.87 -13.94 -30.85
C LYS A 86 4.45 -15.41 -30.70
N GLN A 87 4.71 -16.22 -31.72
CA GLN A 87 4.40 -17.66 -31.71
C GLN A 87 2.93 -17.93 -31.35
N VAL A 88 2.03 -17.21 -32.03
CA VAL A 88 0.57 -17.36 -31.93
C VAL A 88 0.10 -18.34 -32.99
N ASN A 89 -0.50 -19.44 -32.57
CA ASN A 89 -1.24 -20.37 -33.45
C ASN A 89 -2.74 -20.10 -33.31
N GLY A 90 -3.50 -20.30 -34.40
CA GLY A 90 -4.94 -20.09 -34.40
C GLY A 90 -5.36 -18.66 -34.06
N LYS A 91 -6.54 -18.51 -33.46
CA LYS A 91 -7.02 -17.22 -32.92
C LYS A 91 -6.35 -16.89 -31.59
N ALA A 92 -6.20 -15.60 -31.30
CA ALA A 92 -5.72 -15.11 -30.01
C ALA A 92 -6.69 -14.11 -29.38
N ARG A 93 -6.78 -14.15 -28.05
CA ARG A 93 -7.51 -13.18 -27.24
C ARG A 93 -6.64 -12.63 -26.13
N LEU A 94 -6.62 -11.30 -26.00
CA LEU A 94 -5.95 -10.56 -24.93
C LEU A 94 -6.99 -9.98 -23.98
N TRP A 95 -6.67 -9.98 -22.68
CA TRP A 95 -7.26 -9.12 -21.67
C TRP A 95 -6.17 -8.32 -20.97
N LEU A 96 -6.35 -7.01 -20.85
CA LEU A 96 -5.45 -6.09 -20.16
C LEU A 96 -6.26 -5.37 -19.07
N PRO A 97 -5.93 -5.51 -17.76
CA PRO A 97 -6.55 -4.69 -16.72
C PRO A 97 -6.24 -3.21 -16.98
N LEU A 98 -7.25 -2.36 -16.84
CA LEU A 98 -7.12 -0.92 -16.88
C LEU A 98 -7.23 -0.34 -15.46
N ALA A 99 -6.96 0.97 -15.31
CA ALA A 99 -7.24 1.68 -14.07
C ALA A 99 -8.73 1.60 -13.69
N GLN A 100 -9.04 1.70 -12.39
CA GLN A 100 -10.43 1.55 -11.94
C GLN A 100 -11.36 2.60 -12.58
N TYR A 101 -12.50 2.15 -13.13
CA TYR A 101 -13.48 3.04 -13.78
C TYR A 101 -14.29 3.92 -12.82
N LYS A 102 -14.12 3.74 -11.51
CA LYS A 102 -14.83 4.46 -10.46
C LYS A 102 -13.90 5.50 -9.85
N ASP A 103 -14.25 6.77 -10.02
CA ASP A 103 -13.55 7.85 -9.31
C ASP A 103 -13.58 7.62 -7.79
N THR A 104 -12.42 7.76 -7.18
CA THR A 104 -12.23 7.76 -5.73
C THR A 104 -11.68 9.13 -5.28
N PRO A 105 -11.59 9.39 -3.96
CA PRO A 105 -10.93 10.60 -3.47
C PRO A 105 -9.44 10.71 -3.81
N TRP A 106 -8.82 9.66 -4.34
CA TRP A 106 -7.37 9.52 -4.54
C TRP A 106 -6.94 9.06 -5.95
N GLU A 107 -7.88 8.68 -6.81
CA GLU A 107 -7.62 8.22 -8.18
C GLU A 107 -8.86 8.40 -9.09
N ARG A 108 -8.63 8.76 -10.37
CA ARG A 108 -9.65 8.92 -11.42
C ARG A 108 -9.13 8.45 -12.77
N SER A 109 -9.94 7.70 -13.52
CA SER A 109 -9.62 7.36 -14.93
C SER A 109 -10.15 8.46 -15.85
N LEU A 110 -9.26 9.13 -16.59
CA LEU A 110 -9.59 10.26 -17.46
C LEU A 110 -9.86 9.83 -18.91
N GLY A 111 -9.42 8.63 -19.30
CA GLY A 111 -9.76 8.03 -20.60
C GLY A 111 -8.73 7.02 -21.09
N HIS A 112 -9.08 6.34 -22.17
CA HIS A 112 -8.23 5.36 -22.85
C HIS A 112 -8.28 5.57 -24.37
N ASN A 113 -7.12 5.50 -25.03
CA ASN A 113 -6.99 5.47 -26.49
C ASN A 113 -6.12 4.27 -26.89
N TRP A 114 -6.43 3.59 -27.98
CA TRP A 114 -5.73 2.37 -28.38
C TRP A 114 -5.69 2.15 -29.90
N GLN A 115 -4.64 1.47 -30.36
CA GLN A 115 -4.44 1.08 -31.75
C GLN A 115 -3.75 -0.29 -31.84
N GLY A 116 -3.90 -0.99 -32.96
CA GLY A 116 -3.37 -2.34 -33.16
C GLY A 116 -3.86 -2.98 -34.46
N ASN A 117 -3.61 -4.28 -34.61
CA ASN A 117 -4.01 -5.08 -35.78
C ASN A 117 -5.02 -6.21 -35.43
N PHE A 118 -5.87 -5.96 -34.43
CA PHE A 118 -6.96 -6.85 -34.01
C PHE A 118 -8.18 -6.78 -34.94
N GLU A 119 -8.98 -7.83 -34.98
CA GLU A 119 -10.28 -7.87 -35.68
C GLU A 119 -11.35 -7.10 -34.89
N ASN A 120 -11.35 -7.29 -33.58
CA ASN A 120 -12.34 -6.72 -32.67
C ASN A 120 -11.66 -6.35 -31.35
N ALA A 121 -12.04 -5.22 -30.75
CA ALA A 121 -11.51 -4.78 -29.47
C ALA A 121 -12.51 -3.87 -28.75
N GLY A 122 -12.33 -3.73 -27.45
CA GLY A 122 -13.11 -2.80 -26.64
C GLY A 122 -12.82 -2.93 -25.15
N ILE A 123 -13.66 -2.29 -24.35
CA ILE A 123 -13.55 -2.32 -22.89
C ILE A 123 -14.83 -2.95 -22.32
N TYR A 124 -14.70 -3.81 -21.32
CA TYR A 124 -15.82 -4.21 -20.48
C TYR A 124 -15.54 -3.94 -19.00
N ARG A 125 -16.61 -3.73 -18.25
CA ARG A 125 -16.60 -3.52 -16.81
C ARG A 125 -17.26 -4.70 -16.11
N ASP A 126 -16.70 -5.11 -14.98
CA ASP A 126 -17.39 -5.95 -14.01
C ASP A 126 -17.63 -5.12 -12.73
N PRO A 127 -18.87 -4.66 -12.48
CA PRO A 127 -19.20 -3.91 -11.27
C PRO A 127 -19.17 -4.70 -9.97
N VAL A 128 -19.19 -6.04 -10.04
CA VAL A 128 -19.11 -6.94 -8.88
C VAL A 128 -17.66 -7.22 -8.52
N ALA A 129 -16.80 -7.48 -9.50
CA ALA A 129 -15.36 -7.64 -9.31
C ALA A 129 -14.63 -6.29 -9.14
N GLU A 130 -15.27 -5.19 -9.54
CA GLU A 130 -14.72 -3.83 -9.62
C GLU A 130 -13.51 -3.76 -10.56
N MET A 131 -13.69 -4.34 -11.74
CA MET A 131 -12.71 -4.37 -12.83
C MET A 131 -13.15 -3.49 -13.99
N GLU A 132 -12.19 -2.83 -14.62
CA GLU A 132 -12.26 -2.41 -16.03
C GLU A 132 -11.17 -3.16 -16.81
N VAL A 133 -11.54 -3.71 -17.97
CA VAL A 133 -10.67 -4.61 -18.75
C VAL A 133 -10.79 -4.26 -20.22
N PHE A 134 -9.66 -3.87 -20.82
CA PHE A 134 -9.53 -3.85 -22.27
C PHE A 134 -9.40 -5.29 -22.79
N TYR A 135 -10.05 -5.60 -23.90
CA TYR A 135 -9.84 -6.86 -24.62
C TYR A 135 -9.62 -6.62 -26.10
N ALA A 136 -8.84 -7.51 -26.73
CA ALA A 136 -8.64 -7.56 -28.17
C ALA A 136 -8.65 -9.00 -28.67
N ASP A 137 -9.28 -9.20 -29.83
CA ASP A 137 -9.49 -10.47 -30.51
C ASP A 137 -8.75 -10.41 -31.86
N TRP A 138 -7.90 -11.40 -32.15
CA TRP A 138 -7.24 -11.57 -33.44
C TRP A 138 -7.70 -12.84 -34.15
N THR A 139 -7.92 -12.73 -35.45
CA THR A 139 -8.11 -13.87 -36.34
C THR A 139 -6.85 -14.70 -36.45
N GLU A 140 -7.03 -15.94 -36.90
CA GLU A 140 -5.93 -16.81 -37.32
C GLU A 140 -5.16 -16.19 -38.50
N GLY A 141 -3.84 -16.39 -38.53
CA GLY A 141 -2.96 -15.91 -39.60
C GLY A 141 -2.50 -14.44 -39.50
N ILE A 142 -2.91 -13.67 -38.47
CA ILE A 142 -2.38 -12.32 -38.27
C ILE A 142 -0.89 -12.37 -37.89
N ALA A 143 -0.04 -11.83 -38.76
CA ALA A 143 1.39 -11.68 -38.48
C ALA A 143 1.62 -10.61 -37.39
N ASN A 144 2.37 -10.99 -36.35
CA ASN A 144 2.72 -10.15 -35.20
C ASN A 144 1.50 -9.41 -34.58
N PRO A 145 0.58 -10.12 -33.89
CA PRO A 145 -0.54 -9.50 -33.19
C PRO A 145 -0.05 -8.46 -32.17
N GLN A 146 -0.49 -7.21 -32.28
CA GLN A 146 0.02 -6.08 -31.51
C GLN A 146 -1.06 -5.11 -31.04
N LEU A 147 -0.84 -4.55 -29.86
CA LEU A 147 -1.63 -3.49 -29.21
C LEU A 147 -0.70 -2.40 -28.71
N GLN A 148 -1.11 -1.14 -28.91
CA GLN A 148 -0.63 0.00 -28.15
C GLN A 148 -1.84 0.70 -27.52
N LEU A 149 -1.83 0.91 -26.21
CA LEU A 149 -2.92 1.51 -25.45
C LEU A 149 -2.36 2.54 -24.47
N THR A 150 -2.84 3.78 -24.56
CA THR A 150 -2.57 4.84 -23.59
C THR A 150 -3.79 4.99 -22.68
N SER A 151 -3.57 4.91 -21.37
CA SER A 151 -4.55 5.24 -20.33
C SER A 151 -4.13 6.52 -19.64
N GLN A 152 -5.01 7.52 -19.55
CA GLN A 152 -4.75 8.72 -18.76
C GLN A 152 -5.43 8.60 -17.39
N VAL A 153 -4.65 8.75 -16.32
CA VAL A 153 -5.11 8.54 -14.94
C VAL A 153 -4.59 9.67 -14.07
N ALA A 154 -5.45 10.26 -13.23
CA ALA A 154 -5.03 11.22 -12.23
C ALA A 154 -5.05 10.59 -10.83
N THR A 155 -4.02 10.85 -10.01
CA THR A 155 -3.93 10.36 -8.62
C THR A 155 -3.54 11.46 -7.64
N GLN A 156 -3.92 11.34 -6.37
CA GLN A 156 -3.36 12.14 -5.28
C GLN A 156 -3.15 11.29 -4.02
N ASP A 157 -2.12 11.60 -3.23
CA ASP A 157 -1.75 10.85 -2.02
C ASP A 157 -2.95 10.63 -1.07
N ARG A 158 -3.14 9.36 -0.66
CA ARG A 158 -4.31 8.94 0.15
C ARG A 158 -3.96 8.91 1.62
N HIS A 159 -4.72 9.64 2.43
CA HIS A 159 -4.57 9.70 3.88
C HIS A 159 -5.81 9.19 4.62
N PHE A 160 -5.59 8.43 5.69
CA PHE A 160 -6.57 8.11 6.73
C PHE A 160 -6.31 8.97 7.96
N ASP A 161 -7.34 9.66 8.42
CA ASP A 161 -7.32 10.49 9.62
C ASP A 161 -8.26 9.87 10.67
N ILE A 162 -7.69 9.35 11.75
CA ILE A 162 -8.43 8.71 12.85
C ILE A 162 -9.29 9.70 13.67
N THR A 163 -9.09 11.01 13.49
CA THR A 163 -9.95 12.04 14.12
C THR A 163 -11.22 12.30 13.30
N ARG A 164 -11.17 12.11 11.97
CA ARG A 164 -12.32 12.30 11.07
C ARG A 164 -13.26 11.09 11.12
N ARG A 165 -14.46 11.31 11.65
CA ARG A 165 -15.57 10.34 11.64
C ARG A 165 -16.73 10.86 10.81
N GLY A 166 -17.52 9.94 10.26
CA GLY A 166 -18.63 10.26 9.36
C GLY A 166 -18.35 9.91 7.90
N ALA A 167 -17.37 9.06 7.61
CA ALA A 167 -17.19 8.48 6.29
C ALA A 167 -18.48 7.75 5.85
N VAL A 168 -18.84 7.90 4.57
CA VAL A 168 -20.05 7.30 3.99
C VAL A 168 -20.04 5.78 4.20
N ALA A 169 -21.19 5.22 4.57
CA ALA A 169 -21.33 3.79 4.76
C ALA A 169 -21.16 3.04 3.43
N GLU A 170 -20.31 2.01 3.41
CA GLU A 170 -20.16 1.14 2.25
C GLU A 170 -21.37 0.20 2.13
N ARG A 171 -21.71 -0.16 0.90
CA ARG A 171 -22.89 -0.99 0.57
C ARG A 171 -22.72 -2.40 1.15
N THR A 172 -23.75 -2.91 1.80
CA THR A 172 -23.66 -4.12 2.63
C THR A 172 -23.24 -5.36 1.84
N GLU A 173 -23.56 -5.44 0.55
CA GLU A 173 -23.12 -6.52 -0.34
C GLU A 173 -21.63 -6.45 -0.72
N VAL A 174 -21.04 -5.24 -0.80
CA VAL A 174 -19.58 -5.07 -0.95
C VAL A 174 -18.89 -5.57 0.30
N LEU A 175 -19.36 -5.15 1.49
CA LEU A 175 -18.81 -5.61 2.77
C LEU A 175 -18.96 -7.13 2.95
N ARG A 176 -20.10 -7.71 2.56
CA ARG A 176 -20.32 -9.17 2.60
C ARG A 176 -19.38 -9.92 1.65
N ARG A 177 -19.15 -9.43 0.43
CA ARG A 177 -18.15 -9.98 -0.51
C ARG A 177 -16.74 -9.89 0.07
N CYS A 178 -16.38 -8.75 0.65
CA CYS A 178 -15.08 -8.52 1.28
C CYS A 178 -14.88 -9.24 2.63
N LEU A 179 -15.81 -10.11 3.03
CA LEU A 179 -15.66 -11.09 4.12
C LEU A 179 -15.47 -12.52 3.64
N GLN A 180 -15.73 -12.83 2.36
CA GLN A 180 -15.69 -14.20 1.84
C GLN A 180 -14.26 -14.74 1.67
N SER A 181 -14.13 -16.05 1.76
CA SER A 181 -12.94 -16.79 1.33
C SER A 181 -12.79 -16.80 -0.20
N THR A 182 -11.56 -16.92 -0.68
CA THR A 182 -11.21 -17.12 -2.10
C THR A 182 -10.15 -18.21 -2.23
N LYS A 183 -9.83 -18.68 -3.44
CA LYS A 183 -8.88 -19.80 -3.67
C LYS A 183 -7.50 -19.60 -3.03
N LEU A 184 -7.02 -18.36 -2.94
CA LEU A 184 -5.77 -18.01 -2.25
C LEU A 184 -5.98 -17.48 -0.82
N VAL A 185 -7.22 -17.13 -0.44
CA VAL A 185 -7.58 -16.52 0.85
C VAL A 185 -8.67 -17.34 1.56
N PRO A 186 -8.36 -18.53 2.10
CA PRO A 186 -9.15 -19.10 3.18
C PRO A 186 -9.24 -18.11 4.37
N ASN A 187 -10.32 -18.19 5.15
CA ASN A 187 -10.62 -17.27 6.25
C ASN A 187 -11.03 -18.01 7.54
N ASP A 188 -10.71 -19.29 7.65
CA ASP A 188 -11.07 -20.19 8.73
C ASP A 188 -9.83 -20.88 9.34
N GLY A 189 -10.01 -22.00 10.05
CA GLY A 189 -8.92 -22.86 10.53
C GLY A 189 -7.72 -22.13 11.15
N ILE A 190 -6.55 -22.32 10.55
CA ILE A 190 -5.29 -21.71 10.97
C ILE A 190 -5.24 -20.19 10.77
N VAL A 191 -5.90 -19.68 9.71
CA VAL A 191 -5.97 -18.23 9.42
C VAL A 191 -6.69 -17.53 10.56
N ARG A 192 -7.87 -18.04 10.91
CA ARG A 192 -8.64 -17.54 12.05
C ARG A 192 -7.90 -17.67 13.37
N THR A 193 -7.30 -18.84 13.64
CA THR A 193 -6.53 -19.08 14.86
C THR A 193 -5.35 -18.11 15.00
N THR A 194 -4.72 -17.74 13.88
CA THR A 194 -3.61 -16.78 13.84
C THR A 194 -4.10 -15.36 14.08
N ALA A 195 -5.19 -14.95 13.43
CA ALA A 195 -5.79 -13.63 13.61
C ALA A 195 -6.29 -13.42 15.05
N GLU A 196 -6.95 -14.43 15.66
CA GLU A 196 -7.41 -14.38 17.05
C GLU A 196 -6.24 -14.27 18.04
N ARG A 197 -5.09 -14.92 17.79
CA ARG A 197 -3.85 -14.73 18.57
C ARG A 197 -3.31 -13.30 18.41
N ALA A 198 -3.23 -12.80 17.19
CA ALA A 198 -2.66 -11.48 16.88
C ALA A 198 -3.46 -10.31 17.49
N ILE A 199 -4.80 -10.37 17.48
CA ILE A 199 -5.62 -9.33 18.15
C ILE A 199 -5.74 -9.52 19.67
N GLY A 200 -5.51 -10.73 20.18
CA GLY A 200 -5.67 -11.10 21.59
C GLY A 200 -7.01 -10.65 22.19
N ARG A 201 -6.99 -9.60 23.03
CA ARG A 201 -8.19 -9.07 23.71
C ARG A 201 -8.77 -7.81 23.07
N ILE A 202 -8.15 -7.24 22.03
CA ILE A 202 -8.54 -5.97 21.42
C ILE A 202 -9.98 -6.04 20.89
N LYS A 203 -10.76 -4.96 21.13
CA LYS A 203 -12.18 -4.86 20.74
C LYS A 203 -12.45 -3.81 19.65
N ASP A 204 -11.72 -2.71 19.65
CA ASP A 204 -11.86 -1.66 18.64
C ASP A 204 -11.47 -2.17 17.23
N PRO A 205 -12.28 -1.95 16.17
CA PRO A 205 -11.99 -2.44 14.83
C PRO A 205 -10.72 -1.88 14.19
N VAL A 206 -10.37 -0.60 14.42
CA VAL A 206 -9.17 0.02 13.85
C VAL A 206 -7.93 -0.53 14.53
N ALA A 207 -7.96 -0.66 15.87
CA ALA A 207 -6.88 -1.28 16.65
C ALA A 207 -6.70 -2.77 16.32
N ARG A 208 -7.78 -3.49 15.96
CA ARG A 208 -7.69 -4.87 15.44
C ARG A 208 -6.98 -4.92 14.08
N GLY A 209 -7.40 -4.08 13.13
CA GLY A 209 -6.71 -3.96 11.84
C GLY A 209 -5.24 -3.61 12.01
N LYS A 210 -4.91 -2.71 12.95
CA LYS A 210 -3.53 -2.36 13.31
C LYS A 210 -2.73 -3.55 13.84
N ALA A 211 -3.31 -4.34 14.75
CA ALA A 211 -2.65 -5.53 15.31
C ALA A 211 -2.41 -6.63 14.25
N ILE A 212 -3.35 -6.83 13.31
CA ILE A 212 -3.14 -7.75 12.18
C ILE A 212 -2.03 -7.23 11.24
N TYR A 213 -2.04 -5.93 10.93
CA TYR A 213 -1.00 -5.27 10.13
C TYR A 213 0.39 -5.41 10.77
N ASP A 214 0.52 -5.09 12.06
CA ASP A 214 1.79 -5.21 12.80
C ASP A 214 2.29 -6.66 12.81
N TRP A 215 1.38 -7.63 13.04
CA TRP A 215 1.72 -9.04 13.01
C TRP A 215 2.24 -9.49 11.64
N VAL A 216 1.58 -9.11 10.53
CA VAL A 216 2.07 -9.43 9.17
C VAL A 216 3.42 -8.75 8.90
N VAL A 217 3.56 -7.49 9.29
CA VAL A 217 4.81 -6.72 9.18
C VAL A 217 5.96 -7.32 10.00
N GLU A 218 5.69 -8.06 11.06
CA GLU A 218 6.71 -8.72 11.89
C GLU A 218 7.06 -10.12 11.40
N ASN A 219 6.07 -10.89 10.93
CA ASN A 219 6.22 -12.33 10.64
C ASN A 219 6.43 -12.68 9.16
N ALA A 220 5.94 -11.86 8.22
CA ALA A 220 6.15 -12.09 6.78
C ALA A 220 7.56 -11.66 6.31
N THR A 221 8.03 -12.18 5.18
CA THR A 221 9.30 -11.77 4.54
C THR A 221 9.07 -11.43 3.07
N TYR A 222 9.71 -10.37 2.58
CA TYR A 222 9.64 -10.01 1.16
C TYR A 222 10.65 -10.83 0.36
N ASP A 223 10.18 -11.53 -0.67
CA ASP A 223 11.00 -12.32 -1.58
C ASP A 223 11.33 -11.53 -2.86
N PRO A 224 12.60 -11.23 -3.17
CA PRO A 224 12.95 -10.54 -4.40
C PRO A 224 13.02 -11.48 -5.62
N GLN A 225 13.11 -12.80 -5.43
CA GLN A 225 13.36 -13.80 -6.49
C GLN A 225 12.07 -14.35 -7.13
N MET A 226 10.94 -14.33 -6.40
CA MET A 226 9.65 -14.69 -6.96
C MET A 226 9.23 -13.72 -8.09
N LYS A 227 8.91 -14.29 -9.27
CA LYS A 227 8.73 -13.54 -10.53
C LYS A 227 7.44 -12.69 -10.60
N SER A 228 6.34 -13.14 -10.01
CA SER A 228 5.05 -12.45 -10.06
C SER A 228 4.87 -11.48 -8.87
N VAL A 229 3.70 -10.85 -8.76
CA VAL A 229 3.27 -10.19 -7.50
C VAL A 229 2.98 -11.19 -6.37
N GLY A 230 2.90 -12.49 -6.66
CA GLY A 230 2.53 -13.57 -5.75
C GLY A 230 1.68 -14.65 -6.43
N ASN A 231 1.40 -15.76 -5.72
CA ASN A 231 0.45 -16.82 -6.13
C ASN A 231 0.08 -17.79 -4.99
N SER A 232 0.43 -17.47 -3.74
CA SER A 232 0.41 -18.43 -2.62
C SER A 232 -0.96 -18.51 -1.95
N ASN A 233 -1.38 -19.70 -1.52
CA ASN A 233 -2.51 -19.85 -0.60
C ASN A 233 -2.04 -19.55 0.82
N ILE A 234 -2.66 -18.57 1.48
CA ILE A 234 -2.21 -18.08 2.80
C ILE A 234 -2.39 -19.10 3.92
N GLY A 235 -3.31 -20.06 3.77
CA GLY A 235 -3.46 -21.20 4.68
C GLY A 235 -2.20 -22.05 4.66
N SER A 236 -1.76 -22.46 3.48
CA SER A 236 -0.53 -23.24 3.29
C SER A 236 0.74 -22.48 3.71
N MET A 237 0.77 -21.14 3.55
CA MET A 237 1.87 -20.31 4.09
C MET A 237 1.92 -20.38 5.62
N LEU A 238 0.77 -20.31 6.30
CA LEU A 238 0.68 -20.44 7.76
C LEU A 238 0.96 -21.86 8.25
N GLU A 239 0.47 -22.89 7.55
CA GLU A 239 0.66 -24.32 7.90
C GLU A 239 2.13 -24.75 7.80
N SER A 240 2.83 -24.28 6.76
CA SER A 240 4.26 -24.51 6.59
C SER A 240 5.14 -23.57 7.43
N ASN A 241 4.56 -22.55 8.08
CA ASN A 241 5.25 -21.42 8.70
C ASN A 241 6.22 -20.70 7.73
N ASN A 242 6.02 -20.83 6.42
CA ASN A 242 6.77 -20.10 5.39
C ASN A 242 5.96 -18.88 4.93
N LEU A 243 6.21 -17.75 5.57
CA LEU A 243 5.57 -16.46 5.28
C LEU A 243 6.43 -15.59 4.33
N SER A 244 7.30 -16.21 3.53
CA SER A 244 8.02 -15.53 2.43
C SER A 244 7.06 -15.28 1.27
N GLY A 245 7.08 -14.07 0.69
CA GLY A 245 6.08 -13.65 -0.28
C GLY A 245 6.46 -12.40 -1.06
N ARG A 246 5.77 -12.18 -2.17
CA ARG A 246 5.73 -10.92 -2.91
C ARG A 246 4.56 -10.06 -2.41
N SER A 247 4.34 -8.90 -3.02
CA SER A 247 3.34 -7.94 -2.52
C SER A 247 1.92 -8.51 -2.38
N ALA A 248 1.46 -9.34 -3.31
CA ALA A 248 0.16 -9.99 -3.23
C ALA A 248 0.11 -11.06 -2.14
N ASP A 249 1.12 -11.93 -1.97
CA ASP A 249 1.07 -12.95 -0.90
C ASP A 249 0.98 -12.28 0.49
N ILE A 250 1.74 -11.19 0.70
CA ILE A 250 1.75 -10.43 1.96
C ILE A 250 0.45 -9.63 2.16
N ALA A 251 -0.07 -8.98 1.11
CA ALA A 251 -1.34 -8.25 1.17
C ALA A 251 -2.54 -9.19 1.38
N LEU A 252 -2.56 -10.33 0.69
CA LEU A 252 -3.59 -11.37 0.84
C LEU A 252 -3.56 -12.02 2.22
N LEU A 253 -2.37 -12.20 2.83
CA LEU A 253 -2.22 -12.68 4.20
C LEU A 253 -2.89 -11.70 5.20
N PHE A 254 -2.62 -10.39 5.08
CA PHE A 254 -3.33 -9.37 5.88
C PHE A 254 -4.85 -9.44 5.67
N VAL A 255 -5.32 -9.51 4.42
CA VAL A 255 -6.73 -9.54 4.07
C VAL A 255 -7.44 -10.75 4.68
N GLY A 256 -6.88 -11.96 4.53
CA GLY A 256 -7.50 -13.18 5.06
C GLY A 256 -7.55 -13.22 6.59
N LEU A 257 -6.49 -12.75 7.24
CA LEU A 257 -6.48 -12.59 8.70
C LEU A 257 -7.58 -11.63 9.16
N CYS A 258 -7.76 -10.48 8.52
CA CYS A 258 -8.88 -9.56 8.80
C CYS A 258 -10.26 -10.21 8.56
N ARG A 259 -10.46 -10.86 7.40
CA ARG A 259 -11.73 -11.53 7.06
C ARG A 259 -12.12 -12.59 8.10
N SER A 260 -11.15 -13.36 8.57
CA SER A 260 -11.35 -14.48 9.51
C SER A 260 -11.93 -14.08 10.88
N ILE A 261 -11.73 -12.83 11.29
CA ILE A 261 -12.26 -12.24 12.53
C ILE A 261 -13.43 -11.27 12.28
N GLY A 262 -14.02 -11.28 11.08
CA GLY A 262 -15.20 -10.48 10.74
C GLY A 262 -14.92 -9.03 10.36
N ILE A 263 -13.68 -8.67 10.00
CA ILE A 263 -13.34 -7.35 9.45
C ILE A 263 -13.34 -7.45 7.92
N PRO A 264 -14.22 -6.72 7.20
CA PRO A 264 -14.20 -6.73 5.74
C PRO A 264 -12.88 -6.16 5.22
N ALA A 265 -12.20 -6.88 4.34
CA ALA A 265 -10.91 -6.48 3.79
C ALA A 265 -10.77 -6.92 2.34
N ARG A 266 -10.01 -6.18 1.54
CA ARG A 266 -9.77 -6.49 0.13
C ARG A 266 -8.33 -6.15 -0.30
N PRO A 267 -7.72 -6.98 -1.18
CA PRO A 267 -6.53 -6.58 -1.89
C PRO A 267 -6.89 -5.48 -2.88
N VAL A 268 -5.91 -4.68 -3.29
CA VAL A 268 -6.05 -3.73 -4.41
C VAL A 268 -4.86 -3.92 -5.33
N PHE A 269 -5.12 -4.49 -6.50
CA PHE A 269 -4.12 -4.81 -7.51
C PHE A 269 -3.87 -3.60 -8.41
N GLY A 270 -2.63 -3.39 -8.83
CA GLY A 270 -2.24 -2.20 -9.59
C GLY A 270 -0.81 -2.23 -10.11
N LEU A 271 -0.27 -1.05 -10.42
CA LEU A 271 1.02 -0.84 -11.08
C LEU A 271 1.70 0.40 -10.51
N ARG A 272 3.00 0.34 -10.13
CA ARG A 272 3.76 1.56 -9.79
C ARG A 272 4.02 2.40 -11.04
N THR A 273 3.86 3.72 -10.92
CA THR A 273 3.94 4.68 -12.03
C THR A 273 4.96 5.80 -11.80
N ASP A 274 5.46 5.98 -10.57
CA ASP A 274 6.41 7.05 -10.24
C ASP A 274 7.40 6.59 -9.14
N SER A 275 8.45 7.38 -8.98
CA SER A 275 9.33 7.41 -7.82
C SER A 275 8.55 7.56 -6.49
N SER A 276 9.14 7.14 -5.37
CA SER A 276 8.56 7.35 -4.03
C SER A 276 9.42 8.29 -3.20
N ARG A 277 8.77 9.18 -2.44
CA ARG A 277 9.42 10.08 -1.48
C ARG A 277 9.75 9.41 -0.14
N LEU A 278 9.29 8.17 0.08
CA LEU A 278 9.59 7.40 1.29
C LEU A 278 10.95 6.71 1.19
N PHE A 279 11.15 5.92 0.13
CA PHE A 279 12.37 5.16 -0.17
C PHE A 279 12.44 4.89 -1.68
N GLY A 280 13.66 4.86 -2.25
CA GLY A 280 13.84 4.59 -3.68
C GLY A 280 13.32 3.22 -4.10
N SER A 281 13.45 2.22 -3.22
CA SER A 281 12.92 0.86 -3.36
C SER A 281 11.39 0.78 -3.51
N LEU A 282 10.62 1.80 -3.08
CA LEU A 282 9.16 1.81 -3.13
C LEU A 282 8.58 2.58 -4.33
N GLY A 283 9.44 3.04 -5.24
CA GLY A 283 9.05 3.64 -6.52
C GLY A 283 9.28 2.71 -7.72
N ALA A 284 8.94 3.20 -8.91
CA ALA A 284 9.32 2.61 -10.18
C ALA A 284 9.61 3.70 -11.23
N GLY A 285 10.18 3.32 -12.38
CA GLY A 285 10.48 4.25 -13.47
C GLY A 285 11.10 3.55 -14.67
N GLY A 286 11.03 4.18 -15.85
CA GLY A 286 11.47 3.56 -17.10
C GLY A 286 10.42 2.57 -17.64
N ASN A 287 10.81 1.30 -17.79
CA ASN A 287 9.90 0.25 -18.28
C ASN A 287 9.28 -0.54 -17.13
N LEU A 288 8.00 -0.30 -16.88
CA LEU A 288 7.20 -0.75 -15.74
C LEU A 288 6.59 -2.16 -15.92
N SER A 289 7.03 -2.95 -16.90
CA SER A 289 6.45 -4.27 -17.23
C SER A 289 6.36 -5.25 -16.05
N THR A 290 7.21 -5.06 -15.03
CA THR A 290 7.37 -5.92 -13.85
C THR A 290 6.97 -5.26 -12.53
N ASP A 291 6.50 -4.01 -12.58
CA ASP A 291 6.25 -3.15 -11.41
C ASP A 291 4.79 -3.19 -10.95
N GLN A 292 4.09 -4.26 -11.34
CA GLN A 292 2.80 -4.64 -10.78
C GLN A 292 2.91 -4.81 -9.27
N HIS A 293 1.84 -4.46 -8.58
CA HIS A 293 1.83 -4.39 -7.14
C HIS A 293 0.45 -4.80 -6.60
N CYS A 294 0.43 -5.21 -5.34
CA CYS A 294 -0.79 -5.45 -4.59
C CYS A 294 -0.70 -4.74 -3.25
N ARG A 295 -1.64 -3.82 -3.06
CA ARG A 295 -1.90 -3.04 -1.85
C ARG A 295 -3.04 -3.68 -1.06
N ALA A 296 -3.31 -3.22 0.16
CA ALA A 296 -4.42 -3.76 0.96
C ALA A 296 -5.25 -2.67 1.65
N GLU A 297 -6.53 -2.93 1.86
CA GLU A 297 -7.39 -2.09 2.71
C GLU A 297 -8.43 -2.88 3.49
N PHE A 298 -8.86 -2.33 4.63
CA PHE A 298 -9.88 -2.90 5.50
C PHE A 298 -10.95 -1.86 5.86
N TYR A 299 -12.20 -2.29 5.99
CA TYR A 299 -13.32 -1.41 6.29
C TYR A 299 -13.58 -1.35 7.79
N THR A 300 -13.80 -0.14 8.32
CA THR A 300 -14.36 0.05 9.67
C THR A 300 -15.53 1.06 9.67
N PRO A 301 -16.64 0.77 10.37
CA PRO A 301 -17.79 1.67 10.42
C PRO A 301 -17.43 3.07 10.93
N GLY A 302 -17.91 4.11 10.25
CA GLY A 302 -17.66 5.52 10.57
C GLY A 302 -16.34 6.11 10.04
N TYR A 303 -15.39 5.25 9.64
CA TYR A 303 -14.10 5.63 9.04
C TYR A 303 -13.96 5.23 7.57
N GLY A 304 -14.69 4.20 7.12
CA GLY A 304 -14.64 3.73 5.73
C GLY A 304 -13.50 2.75 5.49
N TRP A 305 -12.96 2.75 4.27
CA TRP A 305 -11.83 1.93 3.86
C TRP A 305 -10.49 2.55 4.27
N ILE A 306 -9.73 1.85 5.12
CA ILE A 306 -8.43 2.26 5.63
C ILE A 306 -7.32 1.52 4.84
N PRO A 307 -6.42 2.25 4.14
CA PRO A 307 -5.31 1.65 3.37
C PRO A 307 -4.16 1.19 4.27
N VAL A 308 -3.51 0.06 3.95
CA VAL A 308 -2.36 -0.49 4.69
C VAL A 308 -1.35 -1.23 3.80
N GLU A 309 -0.06 -0.96 3.94
CA GLU A 309 1.02 -1.53 3.09
C GLU A 309 2.05 -2.36 3.87
N PRO A 310 1.70 -3.59 4.28
CA PRO A 310 2.65 -4.47 4.97
C PRO A 310 3.78 -4.95 4.04
N SER A 311 3.49 -5.13 2.75
CA SER A 311 4.43 -5.52 1.69
C SER A 311 5.60 -4.54 1.55
N ASP A 312 5.31 -3.23 1.47
CA ASP A 312 6.32 -2.19 1.27
C ASP A 312 7.16 -1.94 2.52
N VAL A 313 6.61 -2.16 3.73
CA VAL A 313 7.45 -2.24 4.94
C VAL A 313 8.46 -3.39 4.84
N ARG A 314 8.01 -4.60 4.45
CA ARG A 314 8.92 -5.75 4.31
C ARG A 314 9.95 -5.56 3.19
N LYS A 315 9.59 -4.89 2.10
CA LYS A 315 10.51 -4.53 1.01
C LYS A 315 11.57 -3.53 1.46
N ALA A 316 11.18 -2.46 2.17
CA ALA A 316 12.14 -1.49 2.71
C ALA A 316 13.08 -2.11 3.75
N ILE A 317 12.61 -3.05 4.59
CA ILE A 317 13.48 -3.83 5.50
C ILE A 317 14.56 -4.58 4.72
N LEU A 318 14.21 -5.24 3.61
CA LEU A 318 15.13 -6.01 2.77
C LEU A 318 16.13 -5.10 2.04
N ASP A 319 15.62 -4.16 1.25
CA ASP A 319 16.42 -3.42 0.27
C ASP A 319 17.31 -2.37 0.96
N GLU A 320 16.77 -1.67 1.96
CA GLU A 320 17.46 -0.63 2.74
C GLU A 320 18.17 -1.20 3.98
N ARG A 321 18.06 -2.52 4.21
CA ARG A 321 18.67 -3.29 5.32
C ARG A 321 18.30 -2.78 6.72
N LEU A 322 17.05 -2.34 6.90
CA LEU A 322 16.59 -1.73 8.15
C LEU A 322 16.53 -2.74 9.31
N SER A 323 17.11 -2.38 10.46
CA SER A 323 16.98 -3.17 11.68
C SER A 323 15.69 -2.84 12.45
N ASN A 324 15.25 -3.73 13.34
CA ASN A 324 14.08 -3.50 14.20
C ASN A 324 14.19 -2.24 15.10
N GLY A 325 15.40 -1.74 15.36
CA GLY A 325 15.63 -0.51 16.11
C GLY A 325 15.71 0.76 15.27
N ASP A 326 15.54 0.68 13.94
CA ASP A 326 15.71 1.83 13.05
C ASP A 326 14.52 2.82 13.19
N PRO A 327 14.79 4.12 13.42
CA PRO A 327 13.73 5.13 13.52
C PRO A 327 12.97 5.32 12.19
N LYS A 328 13.62 5.15 11.04
CA LYS A 328 12.96 5.19 9.72
C LYS A 328 11.95 4.06 9.60
N LEU A 329 12.31 2.84 10.02
CA LEU A 329 11.38 1.71 10.03
C LEU A 329 10.20 1.97 10.97
N THR A 330 10.47 2.55 12.14
CA THR A 330 9.43 2.94 13.11
C THR A 330 8.47 4.00 12.55
N VAL A 331 8.94 4.94 11.73
CA VAL A 331 8.09 5.90 11.01
C VAL A 331 7.34 5.23 9.88
N LEU A 332 8.01 4.42 9.04
CA LEU A 332 7.40 3.72 7.90
C LEU A 332 6.25 2.80 8.33
N LYS A 333 6.45 1.99 9.40
CA LYS A 333 5.40 1.14 10.00
C LYS A 333 4.17 1.93 10.45
N LYS A 334 4.34 3.18 10.90
CA LYS A 334 3.21 4.03 11.34
C LYS A 334 2.53 4.69 10.16
N LEU A 335 3.30 5.14 9.18
CA LEU A 335 2.80 5.84 8.01
C LEU A 335 2.03 4.88 7.10
N LEU A 336 2.63 3.75 6.73
CA LEU A 336 2.02 2.71 5.89
C LEU A 336 0.88 1.93 6.57
N PHE A 337 0.40 2.39 7.74
CA PHE A 337 -0.94 2.13 8.24
C PHE A 337 -1.77 3.41 8.14
N GLY A 338 -2.52 3.55 7.05
CA GLY A 338 -3.35 4.73 6.77
C GLY A 338 -2.83 5.67 5.69
N PHE A 339 -1.63 5.45 5.13
CA PHE A 339 -1.10 6.22 4.01
C PHE A 339 -0.84 5.35 2.78
N TRP A 340 -1.27 5.83 1.61
CA TRP A 340 -0.66 5.46 0.33
C TRP A 340 -0.06 6.70 -0.31
N GLU A 341 1.26 6.66 -0.56
CA GLU A 341 1.82 7.47 -1.64
C GLU A 341 1.22 6.95 -2.95
N MET A 342 0.58 7.83 -3.71
CA MET A 342 -0.06 7.47 -4.98
C MET A 342 0.92 7.57 -6.16
N ASN A 343 2.12 7.03 -5.97
CA ASN A 343 3.13 6.77 -7.00
C ASN A 343 2.87 5.46 -7.77
N TRP A 344 1.60 5.07 -7.82
CA TRP A 344 1.05 3.87 -8.42
C TRP A 344 -0.39 4.16 -8.83
N ILE A 345 -0.95 3.28 -9.65
CA ILE A 345 -2.38 3.28 -10.01
C ILE A 345 -3.02 1.96 -9.61
N SER A 346 -4.31 1.98 -9.25
CA SER A 346 -5.09 0.79 -8.97
C SER A 346 -5.91 0.35 -10.17
N PHE A 347 -5.98 -0.97 -10.39
CA PHE A 347 -6.75 -1.59 -11.47
C PHE A 347 -8.09 -2.16 -10.97
N ASN A 348 -8.04 -2.95 -9.90
CA ASN A 348 -9.20 -3.66 -9.35
C ASN A 348 -8.93 -4.25 -7.96
N VAL A 349 -9.98 -4.78 -7.33
CA VAL A 349 -9.91 -5.53 -6.06
C VAL A 349 -10.24 -7.03 -6.23
N ALA A 350 -10.09 -7.54 -7.46
CA ALA A 350 -10.76 -8.75 -7.90
C ALA A 350 -9.97 -10.02 -7.56
N GLN A 351 -10.71 -11.06 -7.17
CA GLN A 351 -10.17 -12.37 -6.80
C GLN A 351 -11.04 -13.46 -7.43
N ASP A 352 -10.45 -14.62 -7.73
CA ASP A 352 -11.12 -15.76 -8.41
C ASP A 352 -11.80 -15.32 -9.73
N VAL A 353 -11.08 -14.49 -10.49
CA VAL A 353 -11.53 -13.75 -11.68
C VAL A 353 -11.85 -14.70 -12.84
N SER A 354 -13.07 -14.59 -13.36
CA SER A 354 -13.48 -15.27 -14.60
C SER A 354 -13.53 -14.25 -15.74
N LEU A 355 -12.63 -14.38 -16.72
CA LEU A 355 -12.50 -13.42 -17.83
C LEU A 355 -13.64 -13.59 -18.86
N ARG A 356 -14.22 -12.47 -19.30
CA ARG A 356 -15.37 -12.49 -20.23
C ARG A 356 -14.93 -13.06 -21.57
N GLY A 357 -15.55 -14.17 -21.98
CA GLY A 357 -15.26 -14.84 -23.25
C GLY A 357 -13.96 -15.64 -23.28
N SER A 358 -13.45 -16.04 -22.10
CA SER A 358 -12.39 -17.04 -21.94
C SER A 358 -12.98 -18.44 -21.75
N ILE A 359 -12.23 -19.47 -22.15
CA ILE A 359 -12.54 -20.88 -21.88
C ILE A 359 -11.65 -21.52 -20.79
N GLY A 360 -10.58 -20.83 -20.36
CA GLY A 360 -9.71 -21.29 -19.28
C GLY A 360 -10.29 -21.09 -17.87
N GLN A 361 -9.67 -21.74 -16.87
CA GLN A 361 -10.07 -21.63 -15.46
C GLN A 361 -10.04 -20.20 -14.91
N SER A 362 -10.74 -19.92 -13.81
CA SER A 362 -10.67 -18.64 -13.11
C SER A 362 -9.24 -18.36 -12.62
N LEU A 363 -8.79 -17.11 -12.76
CA LEU A 363 -7.50 -16.61 -12.29
C LEU A 363 -7.57 -16.23 -10.80
N PRO A 364 -6.48 -16.32 -10.03
CA PRO A 364 -6.50 -15.91 -8.63
C PRO A 364 -6.81 -14.41 -8.45
N PHE A 365 -6.39 -13.58 -9.41
CA PHE A 365 -6.60 -12.13 -9.53
C PHE A 365 -6.20 -11.68 -10.95
N LEU A 366 -6.44 -10.42 -11.31
CA LEU A 366 -6.00 -9.84 -12.60
C LEU A 366 -5.14 -8.58 -12.37
N VAL A 367 -3.85 -8.67 -12.70
CA VAL A 367 -2.89 -7.54 -12.62
C VAL A 367 -1.89 -7.50 -13.78
N TYR A 368 -1.67 -8.63 -14.44
CA TYR A 368 -0.88 -8.76 -15.67
C TYR A 368 -1.81 -8.83 -16.90
N PRO A 369 -1.30 -8.56 -18.12
CA PRO A 369 -2.00 -8.93 -19.34
C PRO A 369 -2.15 -10.45 -19.43
N VAL A 370 -3.30 -10.93 -19.89
CA VAL A 370 -3.60 -12.36 -20.05
C VAL A 370 -3.89 -12.64 -21.51
N VAL A 371 -3.21 -13.65 -22.08
CA VAL A 371 -3.37 -14.05 -23.48
C VAL A 371 -3.81 -15.51 -23.53
N GLU A 372 -4.84 -15.81 -24.32
CA GLU A 372 -5.38 -17.15 -24.56
C GLU A 372 -5.46 -17.41 -26.06
N THR A 373 -4.95 -18.56 -26.51
CA THR A 373 -5.07 -19.05 -27.89
C THR A 373 -5.64 -20.47 -27.89
N VAL A 374 -5.70 -21.12 -29.06
CA VAL A 374 -6.03 -22.55 -29.17
C VAL A 374 -5.05 -23.46 -28.40
N ASP A 375 -3.83 -23.00 -28.12
CA ASP A 375 -2.82 -23.70 -27.33
C ASP A 375 -3.03 -23.53 -25.80
N GLY A 376 -4.09 -22.80 -25.39
CA GLY A 376 -4.34 -22.39 -24.01
C GLY A 376 -3.76 -21.02 -23.67
N ARG A 377 -3.52 -20.76 -22.38
CA ARG A 377 -3.01 -19.45 -21.92
C ARG A 377 -1.49 -19.36 -21.98
N PHE A 378 -1.00 -18.18 -22.33
CA PHE A 378 0.42 -17.85 -22.28
C PHE A 378 0.80 -17.47 -20.83
N ASP A 379 2.04 -17.75 -20.41
CA ASP A 379 2.60 -17.10 -19.24
C ASP A 379 2.78 -15.61 -19.56
N SER A 380 2.16 -14.73 -18.77
CA SER A 380 2.28 -13.28 -18.93
C SER A 380 3.70 -12.74 -18.68
N LEU A 381 4.58 -13.56 -18.12
CA LEU A 381 5.98 -13.26 -17.85
C LEU A 381 6.94 -13.92 -18.87
N ASP A 382 6.44 -14.68 -19.85
CA ASP A 382 7.26 -15.22 -20.93
C ASP A 382 7.46 -14.20 -22.06
N THR A 383 8.55 -13.44 -21.97
CA THR A 383 8.92 -12.39 -22.94
C THR A 383 9.26 -12.91 -24.35
N ASN A 384 9.39 -14.24 -24.52
CA ASN A 384 9.55 -14.89 -25.83
C ASN A 384 8.22 -14.96 -26.59
N ARG A 385 7.08 -15.01 -25.89
CA ARG A 385 5.72 -15.07 -26.45
C ARG A 385 4.90 -13.80 -26.22
N VAL A 386 5.09 -13.10 -25.11
CA VAL A 386 4.42 -11.83 -24.78
C VAL A 386 5.45 -10.72 -24.62
N GLY A 387 5.67 -9.94 -25.68
CA GLY A 387 6.46 -8.71 -25.62
C GLY A 387 5.67 -7.58 -24.96
N PHE A 388 5.64 -7.53 -23.62
CA PHE A 388 4.94 -6.51 -22.84
C PHE A 388 5.89 -5.40 -22.38
N GLN A 389 5.57 -4.16 -22.73
CA GLN A 389 6.25 -2.94 -22.28
C GLN A 389 5.24 -1.95 -21.71
N VAL A 390 5.62 -1.26 -20.63
CA VAL A 390 4.79 -0.20 -20.05
C VAL A 390 5.66 0.97 -19.65
N SER A 391 5.23 2.20 -19.90
CA SER A 391 5.80 3.39 -19.28
C SER A 391 4.69 4.29 -18.75
N ALA A 392 5.02 5.14 -17.78
CA ALA A 392 4.13 6.18 -17.29
C ALA A 392 4.87 7.51 -17.39
N ASN A 393 4.25 8.47 -18.08
CA ASN A 393 4.74 9.84 -18.19
C ASN A 393 3.83 10.74 -17.37
N ARG A 394 4.37 11.44 -16.38
CA ARG A 394 3.61 12.45 -15.64
C ARG A 394 3.38 13.68 -16.54
N ILE A 395 2.15 14.17 -16.53
CA ILE A 395 1.71 15.39 -17.21
C ILE A 395 1.60 16.51 -16.16
N GLU A 396 1.93 17.73 -16.55
CA GLU A 396 1.80 18.95 -15.73
C GLU A 396 0.38 19.55 -15.80
#